data_AF-A0A350Q9R4-F1
#
_entry.id   AF-A0A350Q9R4-F1
#
_cell.length_a   1.000
_cell.length_b   1.000
_cell.length_c   1.000
_cell.angle_alpha   90.00
_cell.angle_beta   90.00
_cell.angle_gamma   90.00
#
_symmetry.space_group_name_H-M   'P 1'
#
loop_
_entity.id
_entity.type
_entity.pdbx_description
1 polymer ?
#
loop_
_entity_poly.entity_id
_entity_poly.type
_entity_poly.pdbx_seq_one_letter_code
_entity_poly.pdbx_strand_id
1 'polypeptide(L)' 'MRDFLDLDGDAWVATVRSREGLDFKGRHHLYFYPEGAADQGVELLDVKWNSHQAAESTLATMSGVELRKRLRSARGRVDG' A
#
# COMPACT_ATOMS: atom_id res chain seq x y z
N MET A 1 -4.13 -2.61 8.62
CA MET A 1 -5.04 -2.55 7.44
C MET A 1 -6.01 -1.37 7.56
N ARG A 2 -6.37 -0.73 6.44
CA ARG A 2 -7.35 0.37 6.40
C ARG A 2 -8.07 0.49 5.07
N ASP A 3 -9.38 0.64 5.09
CA ASP A 3 -10.24 0.93 3.95
C ASP A 3 -10.20 2.41 3.54
N PHE A 4 -10.38 2.68 2.25
CA PHE A 4 -10.55 4.02 1.70
C PHE A 4 -11.20 3.96 0.32
N LEU A 5 -11.85 5.04 -0.09
CA LEU A 5 -12.33 5.21 -1.46
C LEU A 5 -11.27 5.90 -2.32
N ASP A 6 -11.08 5.49 -3.58
CA ASP A 6 -10.28 6.24 -4.55
C ASP A 6 -11.01 7.51 -5.05
N LEU A 7 -10.39 8.27 -5.95
CA LEU A 7 -11.00 9.44 -6.60
C LEU A 7 -12.20 9.09 -7.49
N ASP A 8 -12.24 7.87 -8.04
CA ASP A 8 -13.37 7.38 -8.82
C ASP A 8 -14.54 6.86 -7.95
N GLY A 9 -14.32 6.76 -6.63
CA GLY A 9 -15.29 6.17 -5.71
C GLY A 9 -15.14 4.65 -5.52
N ASP A 10 -14.17 4.02 -6.17
CA ASP A 10 -13.84 2.60 -5.95
C ASP A 10 -13.39 2.35 -4.50
N ALA A 11 -13.83 1.22 -3.93
CA ALA A 11 -13.40 0.78 -2.61
C ALA A 11 -12.04 0.07 -2.67
N TRP A 12 -11.10 0.55 -1.88
CA TRP A 12 -9.75 0.03 -1.79
C TRP A 12 -9.38 -0.26 -0.34
N VAL A 13 -8.50 -1.25 -0.19
CA VAL A 13 -7.93 -1.64 1.07
C VAL A 13 -6.42 -1.42 1.03
N ALA A 14 -5.94 -0.63 1.99
CA ALA A 14 -4.53 -0.48 2.29
C ALA A 14 -4.08 -1.47 3.36
N THR A 15 -3.03 -2.23 3.07
CA THR A 15 -2.41 -3.14 4.02
C THR A 15 -0.89 -3.10 3.92
N VAL A 16 -0.21 -3.69 4.91
CA VAL A 16 1.23 -3.91 4.86
C VAL A 16 1.48 -5.35 4.44
N ARG A 17 2.32 -5.55 3.43
CA ARG A 17 2.83 -6.88 3.05
C ARG A 17 4.32 -6.98 3.33
N SER A 18 4.74 -8.20 3.59
CA SER A 18 6.15 -8.56 3.80
C SER A 18 6.61 -9.43 2.66
N ARG A 19 7.69 -9.06 1.97
CA ARG A 19 8.28 -9.92 0.94
C ARG A 19 9.44 -10.71 1.53
N GLU A 20 9.32 -12.03 1.51
CA GLU A 20 10.41 -12.91 1.90
C GLU A 20 11.48 -12.93 0.79
N GLY A 21 12.76 -12.86 1.16
CA GLY A 21 13.88 -13.06 0.23
C GLY A 21 14.61 -11.81 -0.30
N LEU A 22 14.21 -10.58 0.04
CA LEU A 22 15.06 -9.40 -0.14
C LEU A 22 15.89 -9.14 1.13
N ASP A 23 17.17 -8.85 0.94
CA ASP A 23 18.11 -8.42 1.99
C ASP A 23 17.41 -7.45 2.95
N PHE A 24 17.64 -7.65 4.25
CA PHE A 24 16.99 -7.07 5.44
C PHE A 24 16.44 -5.61 5.38
N LYS A 25 16.84 -4.79 4.41
CA LYS A 25 16.37 -3.42 4.18
C LYS A 25 15.09 -3.40 3.33
N GLY A 26 13.97 -3.14 4.00
CA GLY A 26 12.71 -2.82 3.33
C GLY A 26 11.81 -4.00 3.01
N ARG A 27 11.79 -5.01 3.90
CA ARG A 27 10.92 -6.18 3.83
C ARG A 27 9.43 -5.81 3.82
N HIS A 28 9.06 -4.77 4.56
CA HIS A 28 7.69 -4.32 4.71
C HIS A 28 7.41 -3.16 3.76
N HIS A 29 6.30 -3.25 3.03
CA HIS A 29 5.87 -2.25 2.06
C HIS A 29 4.34 -2.13 2.08
N LEU A 30 3.83 -1.03 1.52
CA LEU A 30 2.39 -0.84 1.38
C LEU A 30 1.86 -1.66 0.21
N TYR A 31 0.70 -2.24 0.38
CA TYR A 31 -0.02 -2.97 -0.64
C TYR A 31 -1.46 -2.49 -0.68
N PHE A 32 -1.92 -2.09 -1.86
CA PHE A 32 -3.29 -1.62 -2.07
C PHE A 32 -4.03 -2.58 -2.95
N TYR A 33 -5.19 -3.06 -2.53
CA TYR A 33 -6.02 -3.95 -3.33
C TYR A 33 -7.47 -3.48 -3.35
N PRO A 34 -8.19 -3.66 -4.46
CA PRO A 34 -9.62 -3.38 -4.50
C PRO A 34 -10.36 -4.30 -3.53
N GLU A 35 -11.41 -3.78 -2.89
CA GLU A 35 -12.22 -4.57 -1.97
C GLU A 35 -12.76 -5.84 -2.68
N GLY A 36 -12.54 -7.01 -2.06
CA GLY A 36 -12.92 -8.30 -2.63
C GLY A 36 -11.91 -8.94 -3.60
N ALA A 37 -10.82 -8.26 -3.95
CA ALA A 37 -9.79 -8.81 -4.85
C ALA A 37 -8.36 -8.57 -4.31
N ALA A 38 -8.05 -9.23 -3.19
CA ALA A 38 -6.78 -9.11 -2.46
C ALA A 38 -5.53 -9.54 -3.24
N ASP A 39 -5.69 -10.28 -4.33
CA ASP A 39 -4.58 -10.74 -5.18
C ASP A 39 -4.33 -9.83 -6.40
N GLN A 40 -5.25 -8.90 -6.68
CA GLN A 40 -5.15 -7.97 -7.82
C GLN A 40 -4.67 -6.58 -7.40
N GLY A 41 -4.04 -6.49 -6.22
CA GLY A 41 -3.51 -5.24 -5.70
C GLY A 41 -2.17 -4.84 -6.28
N VAL A 42 -1.80 -3.60 -6.00
CA VAL A 42 -0.55 -2.96 -6.40
C VAL A 42 0.39 -2.81 -5.19
N GLU A 43 1.67 -3.15 -5.40
CA GLU A 43 2.74 -2.96 -4.42
C GLU A 43 3.28 -1.53 -4.49
N LEU A 44 3.34 -0.85 -3.34
CA LEU A 44 4.03 0.42 -3.17
C LEU A 44 5.43 0.20 -2.58
N LEU A 45 6.42 0.11 -3.47
CA LEU A 45 7.83 0.00 -3.10
C LEU A 45 8.52 1.35 -2.83
N ASP A 46 7.78 2.45 -3.01
CA ASP A 46 8.23 3.83 -2.75
C ASP A 46 8.52 4.05 -1.26
N VAL A 47 7.75 3.39 -0.39
CA VAL A 47 7.90 3.44 1.06
C VAL A 47 8.18 2.04 1.58
N LYS A 48 9.34 1.89 2.21
CA LYS A 48 9.80 0.62 2.79
C LYS A 48 10.10 0.81 4.26
N TRP A 49 9.69 -0.17 5.06
CA TRP A 49 9.97 -0.20 6.49
C TRP A 49 10.82 -1.41 6.87
N ASN A 50 11.66 -1.20 7.88
CA ASN A 50 12.48 -2.27 8.47
C ASN A 50 11.69 -3.12 9.47
N SER A 51 10.63 -2.56 10.06
CA SER A 51 9.80 -3.24 11.06
C SER A 51 8.32 -3.20 10.68
N HIS A 52 7.64 -4.34 10.84
CA HIS A 52 6.21 -4.46 10.57
C HIS A 52 5.38 -3.48 11.39
N GLN A 53 5.71 -3.32 12.68
CA GLN A 53 5.01 -2.40 13.58
C GLN A 53 5.10 -0.94 13.08
N ALA A 54 6.28 -0.51 12.61
CA ALA A 54 6.44 0.84 12.07
C ALA A 54 5.59 1.07 10.81
N ALA A 55 5.48 0.06 9.96
CA ALA A 55 4.62 0.12 8.77
C ALA A 55 3.14 0.24 9.15
N GLU A 56 2.66 -0.60 10.08
CA GLU A 56 1.27 -0.56 10.55
C GLU A 56 0.94 0.75 11.27
N SER A 57 1.83 1.25 12.14
CA SER A 57 1.66 2.55 12.79
C SER A 57 1.61 3.69 11.77
N THR A 58 2.49 3.66 10.75
CA THR A 58 2.46 4.67 9.69
C THR A 58 1.15 4.60 8.91
N LEU A 59 0.74 3.41 8.48
CA LEU A 59 -0.53 3.17 7.77
C LEU A 59 -1.73 3.70 8.57
N ALA A 60 -1.76 3.45 9.89
CA ALA A 60 -2.82 3.94 10.77
C ALA A 60 -2.90 5.47 10.81
N THR A 61 -1.74 6.15 10.78
CA THR A 61 -1.64 7.62 10.82
C THR A 61 -1.83 8.32 9.47
N MET A 62 -1.72 7.61 8.35
CA MET A 62 -1.91 8.23 7.03
C MET A 62 -3.31 8.84 6.94
N SER A 63 -3.56 9.72 5.98
CA SER A 63 -4.92 10.18 5.66
C SER A 63 -5.48 9.48 4.42
N GLY A 64 -6.80 9.42 4.25
CA GLY A 64 -7.40 8.89 3.02
C GLY A 64 -6.91 9.62 1.76
N VAL A 65 -6.72 10.94 1.84
CA VAL A 65 -6.13 11.76 0.76
C VAL A 65 -4.72 11.29 0.38
N GLU A 66 -3.91 10.97 1.39
CA GLU A 66 -2.55 10.48 1.22
C GLU A 66 -2.50 9.07 0.61
N LEU A 67 -3.44 8.21 0.97
CA LEU A 67 -3.60 6.87 0.38
C LEU A 67 -3.98 6.96 -1.10
N ARG A 68 -4.96 7.81 -1.45
CA ARG A 68 -5.36 8.08 -2.85
C ARG A 68 -4.20 8.57 -3.70
N LYS A 69 -3.43 9.55 -3.20
CA LYS A 69 -2.27 10.10 -3.93
C LYS A 69 -1.22 9.02 -4.20
N ARG A 70 -0.97 8.15 -3.22
CA ARG A 70 -0.05 7.02 -3.34
C ARG A 70 -0.57 5.95 -4.31
N LEU A 71 -1.87 5.63 -4.28
CA LEU A 71 -2.50 4.68 -5.19
C LEU A 71 -2.40 5.15 -6.64
N ARG A 72 -2.72 6.42 -6.91
CA ARG A 72 -2.56 7.02 -8.23
C ARG A 72 -1.12 6.93 -8.73
N SER A 73 -0.14 7.26 -7.87
CA SER A 73 1.29 7.17 -8.22
C SER A 73 1.72 5.74 -8.53
N ALA A 74 1.23 4.75 -7.76
CA ALA A 74 1.54 3.34 -7.98
C ALA A 74 0.93 2.83 -9.29
N ARG A 75 -0.35 3.11 -9.55
CA ARG A 75 -1.04 2.73 -10.79
C ARG A 75 -0.38 3.36 -12.04
N GLY A 76 0.05 4.61 -11.95
CA GLY A 76 0.75 5.29 -13.05
C GLY A 76 2.17 4.76 -13.35
N ARG A 77 2.76 3.94 -12.47
CA ARG A 77 4.07 3.30 -12.67
C ARG A 77 3.97 1.89 -13.24
N VAL A 78 2.79 1.26 -13.24
CA VAL A 78 2.56 -0.06 -13.83
C VAL A 78 2.40 0.01 -15.36
N ASP A 79 2.10 1.21 -15.88
CA ASP A 79 1.90 1.49 -17.31
C ASP A 79 3.17 2.04 -18.02
N GLY A 80 4.35 1.92 -17.41
CA GLY A 80 5.61 2.49 -17.90
C GLY A 80 6.69 1.46 -18.22
#